data_AF-A0A7M2X4T0-F1
#
_entry.id   AF-A0A7M2X4T0-F1
#
_cell.length_a   1.000
_cell.length_b   1.000
_cell.length_c   1.000
_cell.angle_alpha   90.00
_cell.angle_beta   90.00
_cell.angle_gamma   90.00
#
_symmetry.space_group_name_H-M   'P 1'
#
loop_
_entity.id
_entity.type
_entity.pdbx_description
1 polymer ?
#
loop_
_entity_poly.entity_id
_entity_poly.type
_entity_poly.pdbx_seq_one_letter_code
_entity_poly.pdbx_strand_id
1 'polypeptide(L)'
;MPAYRSPDEGEVREAVVARLRQMMPAARIMHEVNAATFGNRIDVLAVDKAEIVAVEIKSKKDKLDRLPDQVKAMTGVAHHVIVALHEKFLVETPTNQWAAHTERDGKFYRAALPDVVDRLGTKVMPWVYPLSNRAITAGGYNDYLWRAPQSVFAEALPSGALNMLWQAELVTICARHRVAANSRATMDFMRRALRWHLTGAELTRAICAALRARDCIEADPAIPFDQESRDAA
;
A
#
# COMPACT_ATOMS: atom_id res chain seq x y z
N MET A 1 8.40 -11.18 -15.29
CA MET A 1 7.40 -11.53 -14.25
C MET A 1 7.74 -12.88 -13.64
N PRO A 2 7.56 -13.08 -12.33
CA PRO A 2 7.66 -14.42 -11.73
C PRO A 2 6.60 -15.37 -12.32
N ALA A 3 6.95 -16.65 -12.41
CA ALA A 3 6.18 -17.68 -13.12
C ALA A 3 4.79 -18.02 -12.54
N TYR A 4 4.37 -17.43 -11.41
CA TYR A 4 3.13 -17.80 -10.70
C TYR A 4 1.99 -16.78 -10.76
N ARG A 5 2.17 -15.61 -11.38
CA ARG A 5 1.07 -14.63 -11.49
C ARG A 5 0.24 -14.84 -12.74
N SER A 6 -1.07 -14.63 -12.61
CA SER A 6 -1.94 -14.61 -13.77
C SER A 6 -1.63 -13.38 -14.64
N PRO A 7 -1.76 -13.46 -15.98
CA PRO A 7 -1.60 -12.30 -16.84
C PRO A 7 -2.48 -11.11 -16.43
N ASP A 8 -3.74 -11.38 -16.04
CA ASP A 8 -4.70 -10.36 -15.59
C ASP A 8 -4.23 -9.60 -14.34
N GLU A 9 -3.57 -10.28 -13.40
CA GLU A 9 -2.98 -9.64 -12.22
C GLU A 9 -1.70 -8.89 -12.59
N GLY A 10 -0.88 -9.48 -13.46
CA GLY A 10 0.37 -8.92 -13.94
C GLY A 10 0.20 -7.52 -14.55
N GLU A 11 -0.80 -7.35 -15.42
CA GLU A 11 -1.09 -6.06 -16.06
C GLU A 11 -1.44 -4.95 -15.04
N VAL A 12 -2.34 -5.25 -14.10
CA VAL A 12 -2.72 -4.28 -13.05
C VAL A 12 -1.51 -3.93 -12.19
N ARG A 13 -0.69 -4.95 -11.84
CA ARG A 13 0.51 -4.80 -11.02
C ARG A 13 1.56 -3.93 -11.70
N GLU A 14 1.84 -4.15 -12.97
CA GLU A 14 2.79 -3.34 -13.74
C GLU A 14 2.36 -1.88 -13.78
N ALA A 15 1.08 -1.61 -14.03
CA ALA A 15 0.55 -0.25 -14.01
C ALA A 15 0.70 0.39 -12.62
N VAL A 16 0.34 -0.33 -11.55
CA VAL A 16 0.50 0.13 -10.16
C VAL A 16 1.96 0.47 -9.85
N VAL A 17 2.89 -0.43 -10.16
CA VAL A 17 4.33 -0.22 -9.94
C VAL A 17 4.82 1.01 -10.72
N ALA A 18 4.46 1.12 -12.00
CA ALA A 18 4.83 2.27 -12.83
C ALA A 18 4.31 3.58 -12.23
N ARG A 19 3.09 3.60 -11.69
CA ARG A 19 2.53 4.79 -11.04
C ARG A 19 3.23 5.11 -9.72
N LEU A 20 3.49 4.10 -8.88
CA LEU A 20 4.23 4.27 -7.63
C LEU A 20 5.62 4.85 -7.88
N ARG A 21 6.31 4.42 -8.95
CA ARG A 21 7.60 5.01 -9.35
C ARG A 21 7.55 6.48 -9.69
N GLN A 22 6.50 6.91 -10.37
CA GLN A 22 6.32 8.33 -10.69
C GLN A 22 6.09 9.16 -9.44
N MET A 23 5.34 8.61 -8.47
CA MET A 23 4.92 9.33 -7.28
C MET A 23 5.95 9.30 -6.15
N MET A 24 6.68 8.19 -6.01
CA MET A 24 7.65 7.91 -4.96
C MET A 24 8.94 7.36 -5.58
N PRO A 25 9.69 8.17 -6.33
CA PRO A 25 10.85 7.70 -7.09
C PRO A 25 11.97 7.13 -6.23
N ALA A 26 12.08 7.57 -4.98
CA ALA A 26 13.07 7.08 -4.01
C ALA A 26 12.60 5.87 -3.20
N ALA A 27 11.32 5.51 -3.28
CA ALA A 27 10.78 4.38 -2.55
C ALA A 27 11.28 3.06 -3.13
N ARG A 28 11.58 2.13 -2.22
CA ARG A 28 11.79 0.73 -2.57
C ARG A 28 10.44 0.06 -2.74
N ILE A 29 10.23 -0.57 -3.88
CA ILE A 29 9.02 -1.34 -4.16
C ILE A 29 9.29 -2.81 -3.81
N MET A 30 8.43 -3.37 -2.97
CA MET A 30 8.50 -4.73 -2.47
C MET A 30 7.18 -5.44 -2.77
N HIS A 31 7.23 -6.74 -3.05
CA HIS A 31 6.05 -7.53 -3.38
C HIS A 31 5.77 -8.58 -2.32
N GLU A 32 4.49 -8.91 -2.15
CA GLU A 32 4.04 -10.02 -1.31
C GLU A 32 4.50 -9.91 0.17
N VAL A 33 4.40 -8.71 0.76
CA VAL A 33 4.87 -8.44 2.13
C VAL A 33 3.79 -8.77 3.15
N ASN A 34 4.10 -9.56 4.17
CA ASN A 34 3.13 -9.87 5.23
C ASN A 34 2.81 -8.64 6.09
N ALA A 35 1.51 -8.32 6.26
CA ALA A 35 1.06 -7.28 7.18
C ALA A 35 1.21 -7.69 8.65
N ALA A 36 1.32 -8.99 8.94
CA ALA A 36 1.60 -9.53 10.26
C ALA A 36 2.31 -10.90 10.17
N THR A 37 2.88 -11.37 11.29
CA THR A 37 3.62 -12.64 11.38
C THR A 37 2.84 -13.86 10.88
N PHE A 38 1.50 -13.80 10.90
CA PHE A 38 0.59 -14.70 10.17
C PHE A 38 -0.62 -13.87 9.71
N GLY A 39 -0.97 -13.86 8.43
CA GLY A 39 -2.16 -13.14 7.96
C GLY A 39 -2.08 -12.62 6.53
N ASN A 40 -2.79 -11.51 6.29
CA ASN A 40 -2.91 -10.88 4.98
C ASN A 40 -1.54 -10.45 4.44
N ARG A 41 -1.34 -10.78 3.17
CA ARG A 41 -0.14 -10.44 2.40
C ARG A 41 -0.48 -9.26 1.51
N ILE A 42 0.35 -8.22 1.58
CA ILE A 42 0.25 -6.99 0.82
C ILE A 42 0.85 -7.26 -0.55
N ASP A 43 0.08 -7.06 -1.61
CA ASP A 43 0.53 -7.37 -2.97
C ASP A 43 1.72 -6.52 -3.37
N VAL A 44 1.64 -5.20 -3.17
CA VAL A 44 2.74 -4.25 -3.42
C VAL A 44 2.88 -3.29 -2.24
N LEU A 45 4.11 -3.11 -1.78
CA LEU A 45 4.47 -2.16 -0.74
C LEU A 45 5.53 -1.19 -1.28
N ALA A 46 5.24 0.10 -1.30
CA ALA A 46 6.26 1.13 -1.56
C ALA A 46 6.73 1.72 -0.22
N VAL A 47 8.04 1.65 0.03
CA VAL A 47 8.66 2.07 1.28
C VAL A 47 9.72 3.14 1.00
N ASP A 48 9.44 4.37 1.45
CA ASP A 48 10.40 5.48 1.44
C ASP A 48 11.09 5.61 2.82
N LYS A 49 11.91 6.63 3.04
CA LYS A 49 12.64 6.90 4.29
C LYS A 49 11.72 7.06 5.52
N ALA A 50 10.50 7.55 5.33
CA ALA A 50 9.57 7.85 6.41
C ALA A 50 8.09 7.66 6.03
N GLU A 51 7.81 7.03 4.89
CA GLU A 51 6.44 6.85 4.40
C GLU A 51 6.26 5.47 3.77
N ILE A 52 5.05 4.91 3.89
CA ILE A 52 4.70 3.58 3.40
C ILE A 52 3.34 3.64 2.73
N VAL A 53 3.29 3.16 1.49
CA VAL A 53 2.06 2.94 0.74
C VAL A 53 1.87 1.44 0.54
N ALA A 54 0.79 0.89 1.07
CA ALA A 54 0.37 -0.49 0.84
C ALA A 54 -0.68 -0.54 -0.27
N VAL A 55 -0.53 -1.47 -1.21
CA VAL A 55 -1.46 -1.66 -2.31
C VAL A 55 -1.94 -3.10 -2.36
N GLU A 56 -3.26 -3.26 -2.42
CA GLU A 56 -3.94 -4.51 -2.76
C GLU A 56 -4.44 -4.44 -4.20
N ILE A 57 -4.19 -5.50 -4.96
CA ILE A 57 -4.56 -5.64 -6.36
C ILE A 57 -5.75 -6.59 -6.47
N LYS A 58 -6.76 -6.18 -7.22
CA LYS A 58 -7.92 -7.00 -7.59
C LYS A 58 -8.06 -7.00 -9.11
N SER A 59 -7.57 -8.06 -9.73
CA SER A 59 -7.60 -8.32 -11.17
C SER A 59 -9.00 -8.68 -11.68
N LYS A 60 -9.13 -8.84 -12.99
CA LYS A 60 -10.37 -9.30 -13.65
C LYS A 60 -10.85 -10.67 -13.17
N LYS A 61 -10.01 -11.51 -12.56
CA LYS A 61 -10.41 -12.85 -12.09
C LYS A 61 -10.71 -12.91 -10.59
N ASP A 62 -10.40 -11.85 -9.86
CA ASP A 62 -10.54 -11.85 -8.40
C ASP A 62 -11.98 -11.72 -7.91
N LYS A 63 -12.14 -12.00 -6.63
CA LYS A 63 -13.32 -11.73 -5.81
C LYS A 63 -12.99 -10.67 -4.76
N LEU A 64 -14.03 -10.01 -4.23
CA LEU A 64 -13.91 -8.92 -3.26
C LEU A 64 -14.27 -9.33 -1.83
N ASP A 65 -14.62 -10.59 -1.58
CA ASP A 65 -15.10 -11.07 -0.27
C ASP A 65 -14.06 -10.93 0.85
N ARG A 66 -12.76 -11.06 0.52
CA ARG A 66 -11.65 -10.88 1.48
C ARG A 66 -11.13 -9.45 1.58
N LEU A 67 -11.56 -8.56 0.68
CA LEU A 67 -11.01 -7.22 0.58
C LEU A 67 -11.13 -6.42 1.89
N PRO A 68 -12.27 -6.44 2.62
CA PRO A 68 -12.38 -5.70 3.86
C PRO A 68 -11.32 -6.08 4.91
N ASP A 69 -11.05 -7.37 5.09
CA ASP A 69 -10.05 -7.83 6.06
C ASP A 69 -8.62 -7.50 5.61
N GLN A 70 -8.35 -7.59 4.31
CA GLN A 70 -7.06 -7.20 3.73
C GLN A 70 -6.79 -5.72 3.96
N VAL A 71 -7.77 -4.86 3.68
CA VAL A 71 -7.71 -3.40 3.90
C VAL A 71 -7.58 -3.07 5.38
N LYS A 72 -8.32 -3.76 6.26
CA LYS A 72 -8.18 -3.61 7.71
C LYS A 72 -6.76 -3.94 8.18
N ALA A 73 -6.14 -4.99 7.63
CA ALA A 73 -4.76 -5.33 7.96
C ALA A 73 -3.78 -4.26 7.47
N MET A 74 -3.93 -3.77 6.23
CA MET A 74 -3.04 -2.75 5.65
C MET A 74 -3.15 -1.39 6.35
N THR A 75 -4.37 -0.95 6.67
CA THR A 75 -4.59 0.32 7.42
C THR A 75 -4.02 0.27 8.83
N GLY A 76 -3.83 -0.93 9.38
CA GLY A 76 -3.16 -1.16 10.66
C GLY A 76 -1.63 -1.10 10.60
N VAL A 77 -1.01 -0.96 9.42
CA VAL A 77 0.45 -1.04 9.24
C VAL A 77 1.07 0.00 8.29
N ALA A 78 0.30 0.66 7.44
CA ALA A 78 0.77 1.63 6.46
C ALA A 78 0.12 3.01 6.62
N HIS A 79 0.79 4.07 6.16
CA HIS A 79 0.22 5.42 6.15
C HIS A 79 -0.93 5.52 5.14
N HIS A 80 -0.72 4.95 3.95
CA HIS A 80 -1.67 4.98 2.86
C HIS A 80 -2.01 3.57 2.40
N VAL A 81 -3.29 3.35 2.11
CA VAL A 81 -3.78 2.09 1.52
C VAL A 81 -4.44 2.40 0.19
N ILE A 82 -3.97 1.74 -0.86
CA ILE A 82 -4.55 1.81 -2.19
C ILE A 82 -5.20 0.47 -2.50
N VAL A 83 -6.40 0.50 -3.08
CA VAL A 83 -7.03 -0.67 -3.67
C VAL A 83 -7.03 -0.48 -5.18
N ALA A 84 -6.15 -1.19 -5.87
CA ALA A 84 -6.05 -1.20 -7.32
C ALA A 84 -7.03 -2.24 -7.90
N LEU A 85 -8.15 -1.75 -8.44
CA LEU A 85 -9.31 -2.51 -8.84
C LEU A 85 -9.44 -2.54 -10.37
N HIS A 86 -9.59 -3.72 -10.97
CA HIS A 86 -9.99 -3.79 -12.37
C HIS A 86 -11.40 -3.23 -12.56
N GLU A 87 -11.65 -2.50 -13.64
CA GLU A 87 -12.94 -1.81 -13.90
C GLU A 87 -14.14 -2.75 -14.04
N LYS A 88 -13.91 -4.07 -14.11
CA LYS A 88 -14.97 -5.08 -14.18
C LYS A 88 -15.80 -5.12 -12.90
N PHE A 89 -15.27 -4.57 -11.81
CA PHE A 89 -15.93 -4.49 -10.52
C PHE A 89 -16.74 -3.21 -10.38
N LEU A 90 -16.63 -2.25 -11.31
CA LEU A 90 -17.49 -1.08 -11.28
C LEU A 90 -18.94 -1.48 -11.49
N VAL A 91 -19.82 -0.82 -10.77
CA VAL A 91 -21.26 -1.01 -10.84
C VAL A 91 -21.86 0.18 -11.55
N GLU A 92 -22.69 -0.08 -12.53
CA GLU A 92 -23.36 0.98 -13.25
C GLU A 92 -24.49 1.58 -12.40
N THR A 93 -24.51 2.91 -12.29
CA THR A 93 -25.48 3.66 -11.49
C THR A 93 -26.09 4.79 -12.32
N PRO A 94 -27.43 5.00 -12.28
CA PRO A 94 -28.05 6.15 -12.93
C PRO A 94 -27.45 7.49 -12.46
N THR A 95 -27.33 8.45 -13.37
CA THR A 95 -26.75 9.77 -13.08
C THR A 95 -27.33 10.87 -13.99
N ASN A 96 -26.73 12.06 -13.99
CA ASN A 96 -27.05 13.17 -14.89
C ASN A 96 -25.98 13.33 -15.99
N GLN A 97 -26.31 14.08 -17.06
CA GLN A 97 -25.46 14.30 -18.24
C GLN A 97 -24.06 14.87 -17.95
N TRP A 98 -23.85 15.54 -16.82
CA TRP A 98 -22.57 16.17 -16.46
C TRP A 98 -21.58 15.21 -15.80
N ALA A 99 -22.09 14.10 -15.24
CA ALA A 99 -21.32 13.06 -14.56
C ALA A 99 -21.40 11.70 -15.27
N ALA A 100 -21.98 11.66 -16.47
CA ALA A 100 -22.20 10.46 -17.23
C ALA A 100 -20.90 9.91 -17.81
N HIS A 101 -20.74 8.59 -17.70
CA HIS A 101 -19.73 7.82 -18.42
C HIS A 101 -20.30 7.13 -19.66
N THR A 102 -21.61 6.88 -19.67
CA THR A 102 -22.33 6.31 -20.81
C THR A 102 -23.72 6.92 -20.90
N GLU A 103 -24.27 6.96 -22.12
CA GLU A 103 -25.65 7.32 -22.40
C GLU A 103 -26.31 6.19 -23.19
N ARG A 104 -27.52 5.79 -22.81
CA ARG A 104 -28.35 4.81 -23.54
C ARG A 104 -29.81 5.21 -23.45
N ASP A 105 -30.48 5.30 -24.59
CA ASP A 105 -31.90 5.65 -24.70
C ASP A 105 -32.29 6.93 -23.94
N GLY A 106 -31.44 7.97 -24.02
CA GLY A 106 -31.63 9.25 -23.32
C GLY A 106 -31.44 9.18 -21.80
N LYS A 107 -30.95 8.06 -21.26
CA LYS A 107 -30.59 7.90 -19.84
C LYS A 107 -29.08 7.90 -19.67
N PHE A 108 -28.62 8.55 -18.60
CA PHE A 108 -27.22 8.70 -18.27
C PHE A 108 -26.81 7.76 -17.14
N TYR A 109 -25.64 7.15 -17.29
CA TYR A 109 -25.09 6.22 -16.31
C TYR A 109 -23.64 6.56 -15.97
N ARG A 110 -23.27 6.31 -14.72
CA ARG A 110 -21.90 6.40 -14.22
C ARG A 110 -21.42 5.03 -13.77
N ALA A 111 -20.15 4.74 -14.02
CA ALA A 111 -19.50 3.60 -13.42
C ALA A 111 -19.06 3.97 -11.99
N ALA A 112 -19.67 3.36 -10.98
CA ALA A 112 -19.43 3.61 -9.56
C ALA A 112 -18.60 2.48 -8.93
N LEU A 113 -17.94 2.75 -7.80
CA LEU A 113 -17.33 1.68 -7.01
C LEU A 113 -18.41 0.74 -6.47
N PRO A 114 -18.13 -0.57 -6.35
CA PRO A 114 -19.05 -1.46 -5.67
C PRO A 114 -19.11 -1.11 -4.18
N ASP A 115 -20.27 -1.32 -3.55
CA ASP A 115 -20.54 -1.02 -2.13
C ASP A 115 -19.43 -1.47 -1.17
N VAL A 116 -18.85 -2.66 -1.42
CA VAL A 116 -17.79 -3.21 -0.56
C VAL A 116 -16.53 -2.33 -0.55
N VAL A 117 -16.23 -1.65 -1.66
CA VAL A 117 -15.09 -0.73 -1.79
C VAL A 117 -15.47 0.65 -1.26
N ASP A 118 -16.67 1.13 -1.58
CA ASP A 118 -17.17 2.44 -1.14
C ASP A 118 -17.22 2.56 0.39
N ARG A 119 -17.49 1.44 1.09
CA ARG A 119 -17.56 1.38 2.56
C ARG A 119 -16.21 1.18 3.26
N LEU A 120 -15.09 1.09 2.55
CA LEU A 120 -13.77 0.89 3.17
C LEU A 120 -13.24 2.13 3.92
N GLY A 121 -13.90 3.26 3.77
CA GLY A 121 -13.59 4.51 4.49
C GLY A 121 -12.65 5.43 3.71
N THR A 122 -12.56 6.67 4.18
CA THR A 122 -11.89 7.78 3.47
C THR A 122 -10.35 7.68 3.46
N LYS A 123 -9.77 6.79 4.26
CA LYS A 123 -8.31 6.54 4.30
C LYS A 123 -7.84 5.57 3.20
N VAL A 124 -8.77 5.02 2.43
CA VAL A 124 -8.47 4.04 1.38
C VAL A 124 -8.67 4.70 0.03
N MET A 125 -7.65 4.64 -0.82
CA MET A 125 -7.66 5.25 -2.15
C MET A 125 -7.97 4.21 -3.23
N PRO A 126 -9.14 4.27 -3.88
CA PRO A 126 -9.46 3.38 -4.98
C PRO A 126 -8.76 3.84 -6.26
N TRP A 127 -7.99 2.95 -6.88
CA TRP A 127 -7.41 3.13 -8.22
C TRP A 127 -8.07 2.16 -9.18
N VAL A 128 -8.70 2.65 -10.24
CA VAL A 128 -9.38 1.78 -11.20
C VAL A 128 -8.53 1.56 -12.44
N TYR A 129 -8.23 0.31 -12.76
CA TYR A 129 -7.50 -0.14 -13.94
C TYR A 129 -8.46 -0.65 -15.03
N PRO A 130 -8.24 -0.33 -16.32
CA PRO A 130 -7.22 0.59 -16.83
C PRO A 130 -7.54 2.05 -16.46
N LEU A 131 -6.50 2.87 -16.39
CA LEU A 131 -6.66 4.32 -16.29
C LEU A 131 -7.19 4.84 -17.62
N SER A 132 -8.43 5.32 -17.64
CA SER A 132 -9.10 5.84 -18.82
C SER A 132 -9.87 7.11 -18.49
N ASN A 133 -10.07 7.97 -19.49
CA ASN A 133 -11.02 9.07 -19.39
C ASN A 133 -12.42 8.51 -19.62
N ARG A 134 -13.26 8.50 -18.57
CA ARG A 134 -14.60 7.91 -18.64
C ARG A 134 -15.70 8.93 -18.90
N ALA A 135 -15.45 10.21 -18.69
CA ALA A 135 -16.46 11.24 -18.91
C ALA A 135 -16.81 11.37 -20.41
N ILE A 136 -18.10 11.37 -20.74
CA ILE A 136 -18.56 11.54 -22.13
C ILE A 136 -18.41 12.97 -22.63
N THR A 137 -18.41 13.96 -21.72
CA THR A 137 -18.26 15.38 -22.05
C THR A 137 -16.83 15.85 -21.81
N ALA A 138 -16.34 16.73 -22.69
CA ALA A 138 -15.06 17.40 -22.48
C ALA A 138 -15.13 18.27 -21.21
N GLY A 139 -14.24 18.01 -20.24
CA GLY A 139 -14.29 18.65 -18.92
C GLY A 139 -15.32 18.05 -17.95
N GLY A 140 -15.99 16.96 -18.33
CA GLY A 140 -16.88 16.21 -17.46
C GLY A 140 -16.14 15.54 -16.30
N TYR A 141 -16.90 15.12 -15.29
CA TYR A 141 -16.34 14.55 -14.08
C TYR A 141 -15.69 13.18 -14.36
N ASN A 142 -14.36 13.10 -14.22
CA ASN A 142 -13.62 11.86 -14.44
C ASN A 142 -13.25 11.23 -13.09
N ASP A 143 -13.99 10.19 -12.72
CA ASP A 143 -13.80 9.44 -11.49
C ASP A 143 -12.55 8.54 -11.54
N TYR A 144 -12.02 8.24 -10.34
CA TYR A 144 -10.93 7.27 -10.12
C TYR A 144 -9.61 7.58 -10.84
N LEU A 145 -9.30 8.87 -11.01
CA LEU A 145 -7.94 9.29 -11.35
C LEU A 145 -6.95 8.73 -10.32
N TRP A 146 -5.82 8.21 -10.81
CA TRP A 146 -4.75 7.67 -9.96
C TRP A 146 -3.97 8.81 -9.31
N ARG A 147 -4.57 9.43 -8.30
CA ARG A 147 -3.97 10.52 -7.54
C ARG A 147 -2.95 9.96 -6.55
N ALA A 148 -1.88 10.73 -6.34
CA ALA A 148 -0.98 10.43 -5.24
C ALA A 148 -1.67 10.71 -3.91
N PRO A 149 -1.45 9.87 -2.87
CA PRO A 149 -1.80 10.27 -1.53
C PRO A 149 -1.04 11.55 -1.17
N GLN A 150 -1.65 12.38 -0.33
CA GLN A 150 -0.94 13.52 0.24
C GLN A 150 0.14 12.99 1.19
N SER A 151 1.39 13.40 0.99
CA SER A 151 2.49 12.94 1.84
C SER A 151 2.31 13.40 3.29
N VAL A 152 2.58 12.49 4.25
CA VAL A 152 2.38 12.70 5.70
C VAL A 152 3.66 12.52 6.51
N PHE A 153 4.72 13.25 6.17
CA PHE A 153 6.04 13.12 6.82
C PHE A 153 6.08 13.37 8.35
N ALA A 154 5.03 13.96 8.91
CA ALA A 154 4.89 14.24 10.35
C ALA A 154 3.93 13.27 11.07
N GLU A 155 3.41 12.27 10.38
CA GLU A 155 2.57 11.22 10.98
C GLU A 155 3.41 9.99 11.32
N ALA A 156 3.15 9.39 12.48
CA ALA A 156 3.79 8.13 12.84
C ALA A 156 3.08 6.97 12.15
N LEU A 157 3.82 5.93 11.77
CA LEU A 157 3.24 4.69 11.30
C LEU A 157 2.21 4.13 12.32
N PRO A 158 1.14 3.48 11.83
CA PRO A 158 0.23 2.76 12.71
C PRO A 158 0.97 1.79 13.65
N SER A 159 0.45 1.60 14.86
CA SER A 159 1.12 0.79 15.88
C SER A 159 1.41 -0.65 15.43
N GLY A 160 0.60 -1.20 14.52
CA GLY A 160 0.77 -2.52 13.94
C GLY A 160 1.94 -2.64 12.97
N ALA A 161 2.56 -1.56 12.49
CA ALA A 161 3.62 -1.60 11.49
C ALA A 161 4.83 -2.49 11.88
N LEU A 162 5.16 -2.54 13.17
CA LEU A 162 6.18 -3.45 13.71
C LEU A 162 5.87 -4.95 13.51
N ASN A 163 4.62 -5.30 13.20
CA ASN A 163 4.22 -6.68 12.91
C ASN A 163 4.68 -7.15 11.53
N MET A 164 5.02 -6.23 10.62
CA MET A 164 5.62 -6.54 9.33
C MET A 164 7.07 -7.01 9.45
N LEU A 165 7.74 -6.70 10.56
CA LEU A 165 9.17 -6.99 10.75
C LEU A 165 9.42 -8.42 11.21
N TRP A 166 10.51 -8.99 10.69
CA TRP A 166 11.07 -10.27 11.10
C TRP A 166 11.87 -10.14 12.40
N GLN A 167 12.12 -11.26 13.06
CA GLN A 167 12.81 -11.27 14.35
C GLN A 167 14.20 -10.63 14.26
N ALA A 168 15.00 -10.98 13.24
CA ALA A 168 16.34 -10.43 13.05
C ALA A 168 16.33 -8.90 12.83
N GLU A 169 15.31 -8.38 12.17
CA GLU A 169 15.14 -6.94 11.95
C GLU A 169 14.81 -6.23 13.27
N LEU A 170 13.92 -6.80 14.09
CA LEU A 170 13.63 -6.27 15.42
C LEU A 170 14.88 -6.25 16.31
N VAL A 171 15.68 -7.31 16.29
CA VAL A 171 16.96 -7.38 17.02
C VAL A 171 17.91 -6.26 16.54
N THR A 172 18.00 -6.05 15.24
CA THR A 172 18.84 -4.99 14.64
C THR A 172 18.41 -3.60 15.08
N ILE A 173 17.11 -3.32 15.07
CA ILE A 173 16.57 -2.03 15.53
C ILE A 173 16.84 -1.85 17.04
N CYS A 174 16.57 -2.87 17.86
CA CYS A 174 16.85 -2.83 19.29
C CYS A 174 18.33 -2.47 19.56
N ALA A 175 19.26 -3.15 18.88
CA ALA A 175 20.69 -2.89 19.02
C ALA A 175 21.06 -1.44 18.62
N ARG A 176 20.57 -0.96 17.48
CA ARG A 176 20.88 0.39 16.96
C ARG A 176 20.37 1.51 17.89
N HIS A 177 19.22 1.29 18.53
CA HIS A 177 18.61 2.25 19.46
C HIS A 177 18.95 1.98 20.93
N ARG A 178 19.89 1.06 21.22
CA ARG A 178 20.30 0.68 22.58
C ARG A 178 19.14 0.23 23.47
N VAL A 179 18.12 -0.38 22.89
CA VAL A 179 17.02 -1.02 23.60
C VAL A 179 17.44 -2.44 23.97
N ALA A 180 17.42 -2.75 25.27
CA ALA A 180 17.89 -4.03 25.77
C ALA A 180 17.00 -5.19 25.29
N ALA A 181 17.50 -5.98 24.35
CA ALA A 181 16.93 -7.24 23.91
C ALA A 181 18.02 -8.32 23.94
N ASN A 182 17.87 -9.34 24.77
CA ASN A 182 18.81 -10.46 24.82
C ASN A 182 18.43 -11.53 23.77
N SER A 183 19.27 -12.55 23.62
CA SER A 183 19.06 -13.65 22.66
C SER A 183 17.79 -14.48 22.89
N ARG A 184 17.11 -14.32 24.03
CA ARG A 184 15.83 -14.97 24.37
C ARG A 184 14.63 -14.02 24.26
N ALA A 185 14.84 -12.76 23.86
CA ALA A 185 13.78 -11.78 23.72
C ALA A 185 12.77 -12.24 22.66
N THR A 186 11.49 -12.29 23.05
CA THR A 186 10.41 -12.58 22.11
C THR A 186 10.15 -11.38 21.19
N MET A 187 9.57 -11.62 20.01
CA MET A 187 9.17 -10.53 19.13
C MET A 187 8.19 -9.58 19.81
N ASP A 188 7.24 -10.08 20.59
CA ASP A 188 6.31 -9.24 21.35
C ASP A 188 7.02 -8.32 22.34
N PHE A 189 7.98 -8.87 23.11
CA PHE A 189 8.78 -8.08 24.03
C PHE A 189 9.53 -6.96 23.29
N MET A 190 10.23 -7.27 22.20
CA MET A 190 10.96 -6.27 21.42
C MET A 190 10.03 -5.19 20.86
N ARG A 191 8.87 -5.57 20.32
CA ARG A 191 7.89 -4.61 19.79
C ARG A 191 7.39 -3.67 20.88
N ARG A 192 7.09 -4.17 22.08
CA ARG A 192 6.67 -3.34 23.23
C ARG A 192 7.80 -2.43 23.70
N ALA A 193 9.02 -2.94 23.82
CA ALA A 193 10.18 -2.16 24.24
C ALA A 193 10.48 -1.02 23.25
N LEU A 194 10.46 -1.31 21.94
CA LEU A 194 10.66 -0.30 20.90
C LEU A 194 9.58 0.80 20.95
N ARG A 195 8.30 0.42 21.10
CA ARG A 195 7.20 1.40 21.24
C ARG A 195 7.32 2.26 22.49
N TRP A 196 7.91 1.75 23.57
CA TRP A 196 8.09 2.49 24.81
C TRP A 196 9.26 3.47 24.75
N HIS A 197 10.34 3.09 24.07
CA HIS A 197 11.60 3.85 24.10
C HIS A 197 11.80 4.82 22.92
N LEU A 198 11.16 4.58 21.77
CA LEU A 198 11.32 5.41 20.58
C LEU A 198 10.13 6.35 20.43
N THR A 199 10.40 7.56 19.92
CA THR A 199 9.36 8.45 19.41
C THR A 199 8.71 7.88 18.15
N GLY A 200 7.52 8.38 17.79
CA GLY A 200 6.83 7.97 16.56
C GLY A 200 7.69 8.17 15.29
N ALA A 201 8.47 9.25 15.24
CA ALA A 201 9.36 9.55 14.11
C ALA A 201 10.55 8.58 14.04
N GLU A 202 11.20 8.27 15.17
CA GLU A 202 12.28 7.29 15.21
C GLU A 202 11.79 5.89 14.84
N LEU A 203 10.65 5.48 15.40
CA LEU A 203 10.08 4.18 15.12
C LEU A 203 9.69 4.04 13.65
N THR A 204 9.11 5.08 13.05
CA THR A 204 8.74 5.11 11.64
C THR A 204 9.95 4.95 10.74
N ARG A 205 11.00 5.74 10.96
CA ARG A 205 12.25 5.64 10.18
C ARG A 205 12.94 4.29 10.36
N ALA A 206 12.96 3.76 11.59
CA ALA A 206 13.56 2.46 11.85
C ALA A 206 12.83 1.30 11.14
N ILE A 207 11.49 1.34 11.11
CA ILE A 207 10.68 0.35 10.37
C ILE A 207 10.93 0.47 8.87
N CYS A 208 10.89 1.70 8.33
CA CYS A 208 11.14 1.95 6.91
C CYS A 208 12.53 1.46 6.49
N ALA A 209 13.56 1.81 7.26
CA ALA A 209 14.94 1.37 7.04
C ALA A 209 15.06 -0.16 7.04
N ALA A 210 14.43 -0.84 8.00
CA ALA A 210 14.42 -2.30 8.07
C ALA A 210 13.77 -2.95 6.85
N LEU A 211 12.60 -2.46 6.43
CA LEU A 211 11.92 -2.95 5.24
C LEU A 211 12.74 -2.69 3.97
N ARG A 212 13.38 -1.52 3.86
CA ARG A 212 14.23 -1.18 2.70
C ARG A 212 15.50 -2.01 2.63
N ALA A 213 16.07 -2.40 3.78
CA ALA A 213 17.24 -3.27 3.85
C ALA A 213 16.93 -4.77 3.68
N ARG A 214 15.66 -5.17 3.78
CA ARG A 214 15.26 -6.59 3.74
C ARG A 214 15.60 -7.24 2.41
N ASP A 215 16.32 -8.36 2.45
CA ASP A 215 16.48 -9.19 1.25
C ASP A 215 15.16 -9.91 0.92
N CYS A 216 14.68 -9.74 -0.32
CA CYS A 216 13.38 -10.23 -0.77
C CYS A 216 13.53 -10.81 -2.17
N ILE A 217 12.88 -11.95 -2.40
CA ILE A 217 12.89 -12.63 -3.71
C ILE A 217 12.30 -11.71 -4.79
N GLU A 218 11.26 -10.95 -4.44
CA GLU A 218 10.62 -10.03 -5.36
C GLU A 218 10.48 -8.65 -4.75
N ALA A 219 11.51 -7.86 -4.98
CA ALA A 219 11.57 -6.45 -4.66
C ALA A 219 12.65 -5.82 -5.52
N ASP A 220 12.71 -4.50 -5.45
CA ASP A 220 13.91 -3.77 -5.84
C ASP A 220 15.14 -4.21 -5.05
N PRO A 221 16.34 -3.91 -5.57
CA PRO A 221 17.57 -4.04 -4.80
C PRO A 221 17.41 -3.51 -3.38
N ALA A 222 17.87 -4.29 -2.40
CA ALA A 222 17.87 -3.87 -1.01
C ALA A 222 18.72 -2.61 -0.84
N ILE A 223 18.30 -1.73 0.07
CA ILE A 223 19.00 -0.50 0.42
C ILE A 223 19.52 -0.66 1.84
N PRO A 224 20.81 -0.98 2.02
CA PRO A 224 21.38 -1.27 3.33
C PRO A 224 21.28 -0.10 4.32
N PHE A 225 21.17 -0.43 5.61
CA PHE A 225 21.03 0.51 6.73
C PHE A 225 22.16 1.55 6.85
N ASP A 226 23.35 1.25 6.35
CA ASP A 226 24.53 2.11 6.37
C ASP A 226 24.56 3.11 5.22
N GLN A 227 23.96 2.75 4.08
CA GLN A 227 23.77 3.64 2.94
C GLN A 227 22.78 4.77 3.27
N GLU A 228 21.71 4.49 4.03
CA GLU A 228 20.75 5.52 4.45
C GLU A 228 21.34 6.61 5.35
N SER A 229 22.32 6.28 6.19
CA SER A 229 22.99 7.26 7.07
C SER A 229 23.91 8.22 6.34
N ARG A 230 24.41 7.85 5.14
CA ARG A 230 25.27 8.72 4.32
C ARG A 230 24.47 9.73 3.51
N ASP A 231 23.25 9.38 3.12
CA ASP A 231 22.35 10.25 2.35
C ASP A 231 21.49 11.19 3.21
N ALA A 232 21.73 11.21 4.54
CA ALA A 232 21.03 12.05 5.50
C ALA A 232 21.96 13.04 6.23
N ALA A 233 23.26 13.02 5.92
CA ALA A 233 24.29 13.93 6.41
C ALA A 233 24.72 14.88 5.29
#